data_AF-A0A437D1Z5-F1
#
_entry.id   AF-A0A437D1Z5-F1
#
_cell.length_a   1.000
_cell.length_b   1.000
_cell.length_c   1.000
_cell.angle_alpha   90.00
_cell.angle_beta   90.00
_cell.angle_gamma   90.00
#
_symmetry.space_group_name_H-M   'P 1'
#
loop_
_entity.id
_entity.type
_entity.pdbx_description
1 polymer ?
#
loop_
_entity_poly.entity_id
_entity_poly.type
_entity_poly.pdbx_seq_one_letter_code
_entity_poly.pdbx_strand_id
1 'polypeptide(L)'
;MLTNIEARENEEAEKRREKEKLIASNMAKMPKMVADWRREKREAKQKLKEEKARREKLLAEARERFGSSVDPRSPKFQEMVAEIEKEEKKKKKLLKRRLREEQAAGAGPTPAASS
;
A
#
# COMPACT_ATOMS: atom_id res chain seq x y z
N MET A 1 40.24 49.76 0.08
CA MET A 1 38.91 49.63 0.73
C MET A 1 37.84 49.17 -0.26
N LEU A 2 37.75 49.75 -1.46
CA LEU A 2 36.77 49.38 -2.50
C LEU A 2 36.86 47.90 -2.94
N THR A 3 38.06 47.36 -3.13
CA THR A 3 38.29 45.96 -3.53
C THR A 3 37.76 44.93 -2.53
N ASN A 4 37.74 45.25 -1.23
CA ASN A 4 37.18 44.38 -0.19
C ASN A 4 35.65 44.43 -0.16
N ILE A 5 35.05 45.53 -0.62
CA ILE A 5 33.60 45.67 -0.75
C ILE A 5 33.13 44.87 -1.96
N GLU A 6 33.80 45.02 -3.11
CA GLU A 6 33.52 44.24 -4.33
C GLU A 6 33.68 42.73 -4.10
N ALA A 7 34.72 42.30 -3.37
CA ALA A 7 34.89 40.89 -3.01
C ALA A 7 33.74 40.37 -2.15
N ARG A 8 33.28 41.15 -1.16
CA ARG A 8 32.15 40.78 -0.30
C ARG A 8 30.83 40.74 -1.06
N GLU A 9 30.58 41.69 -1.96
CA GLU A 9 29.38 41.71 -2.80
C GLU A 9 29.32 40.51 -3.74
N ASN A 10 30.46 40.13 -4.33
CA ASN A 10 30.56 38.94 -5.18
C ASN A 10 30.32 37.65 -4.39
N GLU A 11 30.87 37.51 -3.18
CA GLU A 11 30.59 36.37 -2.31
C GLU A 11 29.12 36.28 -1.90
N GLU A 12 28.49 37.41 -1.59
CA GLU A 12 27.06 37.46 -1.27
C GLU A 12 26.19 37.11 -2.49
N ALA A 13 26.58 37.56 -3.69
CA ALA A 13 25.90 37.22 -4.93
C ALA A 13 26.00 35.72 -5.25
N GLU A 14 27.18 35.11 -5.09
CA GLU A 14 27.35 33.67 -5.27
C GLU A 14 26.52 32.86 -4.26
N LYS A 15 26.54 33.24 -2.98
CA LYS A 15 25.69 32.62 -1.95
C LYS A 15 24.19 32.73 -2.28
N ARG A 16 23.74 33.84 -2.85
CA ARG A 16 22.34 33.99 -3.32
C ARG A 16 22.05 33.06 -4.49
N ARG A 17 22.94 33.00 -5.49
CA ARG A 17 22.79 32.12 -6.65
C ARG A 17 22.74 30.65 -6.26
N GLU A 18 23.59 30.21 -5.34
CA GLU A 18 23.58 28.83 -4.83
C GLU A 18 22.27 28.49 -4.12
N LYS A 19 21.77 29.40 -3.28
CA LYS A 19 20.46 29.24 -2.62
C LYS A 19 19.32 29.16 -3.64
N GLU A 20 19.31 30.02 -4.64
CA GLU A 20 18.30 30.03 -5.70
C GLU A 20 18.32 28.72 -6.51
N LYS A 21 19.51 28.22 -6.86
CA LYS A 21 19.66 26.91 -7.54
C LYS A 21 19.12 25.77 -6.68
N LEU A 22 19.40 25.78 -5.38
CA LEU A 22 18.88 24.77 -4.46
C LEU A 22 17.34 24.84 -4.35
N ILE A 23 16.79 26.05 -4.22
CA ILE A 23 15.34 26.27 -4.18
C ILE A 23 14.69 25.80 -5.48
N ALA A 24 15.25 26.12 -6.64
CA ALA A 24 14.72 25.70 -7.94
C ALA A 24 14.71 24.16 -8.08
N SER A 25 15.79 23.49 -7.68
CA SER A 25 15.87 22.03 -7.67
C SER A 25 14.81 21.39 -6.76
N ASN A 26 14.65 21.93 -5.55
CA ASN A 26 13.63 21.46 -4.62
C ASN A 26 12.22 21.69 -5.17
N MET A 27 11.95 22.87 -5.73
CA MET A 27 10.66 23.22 -6.32
C MET A 27 10.32 22.35 -7.53
N ALA A 28 11.32 21.92 -8.33
CA ALA A 28 11.11 20.99 -9.43
C ALA A 28 10.71 19.58 -8.93
N LYS A 29 11.20 19.16 -7.75
CA LYS A 29 10.85 17.87 -7.13
C LYS A 29 9.48 17.90 -6.42
N MET A 30 9.04 19.07 -5.97
CA MET A 30 7.81 19.24 -5.18
C MET A 30 6.54 18.65 -5.84
N PRO A 31 6.24 18.88 -7.13
CA PRO A 31 5.02 18.34 -7.75
C PRO A 31 4.92 16.81 -7.66
N LYS A 32 6.03 16.11 -7.87
CA LYS A 32 6.09 14.65 -7.74
C LYS A 32 5.83 14.22 -6.31
N MET A 33 6.49 14.85 -5.33
CA MET A 33 6.29 14.52 -3.92
C MET A 33 4.85 14.78 -3.45
N VAL A 34 4.22 15.86 -3.91
CA VAL A 34 2.81 16.15 -3.61
C VAL A 34 1.89 15.11 -4.24
N ALA A 35 2.15 14.68 -5.47
CA ALA A 35 1.38 13.63 -6.14
C ALA A 35 1.50 12.29 -5.40
N ASP A 36 2.72 11.91 -5.02
CA ASP A 36 3.00 10.70 -4.24
C ASP A 36 2.29 10.74 -2.89
N TRP A 37 2.39 11.85 -2.15
CA TRP A 37 1.69 12.01 -0.87
C TRP A 37 0.16 11.92 -1.01
N ARG A 38 -0.41 12.54 -2.06
CA ARG A 38 -1.85 12.43 -2.34
C ARG A 38 -2.25 11.00 -2.68
N ARG A 39 -1.42 10.26 -3.42
CA ARG A 39 -1.64 8.85 -3.74
C ARG A 39 -1.62 8.01 -2.46
N GLU A 40 -0.58 8.12 -1.65
CA GLU A 40 -0.45 7.40 -0.38
C GLU A 40 -1.63 7.68 0.56
N LYS A 41 -2.08 8.93 0.65
CA LYS A 41 -3.26 9.29 1.45
C LYS A 41 -4.54 8.62 0.94
N ARG A 42 -4.72 8.50 -0.37
CA ARG A 42 -5.87 7.80 -0.98
C ARG A 42 -5.77 6.30 -0.73
N GLU A 43 -4.60 5.70 -0.93
CA GLU A 43 -4.36 4.29 -0.68
C GLU A 43 -4.58 3.93 0.79
N ALA A 44 -4.10 4.74 1.73
CA ALA A 44 -4.34 4.55 3.16
C ALA A 44 -5.84 4.62 3.48
N LYS A 45 -6.57 5.57 2.89
CA LYS A 45 -8.03 5.67 3.06
C LYS A 45 -8.75 4.45 2.46
N GLN A 46 -8.30 3.94 1.32
CA GLN A 46 -8.86 2.74 0.70
C GLN A 46 -8.60 1.50 1.56
N LYS A 47 -7.36 1.28 2.00
CA LYS A 47 -6.99 0.18 2.90
C LYS A 47 -7.82 0.20 4.18
N LEU A 48 -8.01 1.37 4.80
CA LEU A 48 -8.83 1.48 6.01
C LEU A 48 -10.31 1.12 5.75
N LYS A 49 -10.86 1.50 4.58
CA LYS A 49 -12.21 1.09 4.18
C LYS A 49 -12.30 -0.41 3.92
N GLU A 50 -11.31 -0.99 3.26
CA GLU A 50 -11.24 -2.42 2.97
C GLU A 50 -11.11 -3.25 4.25
N GLU A 51 -10.27 -2.82 5.20
CA GLU A 51 -10.14 -3.45 6.52
C GLU A 51 -11.44 -3.35 7.31
N LYS A 52 -12.11 -2.18 7.30
CA LYS A 52 -13.42 -2.02 7.94
C LYS A 52 -14.45 -2.96 7.31
N ALA A 53 -14.54 -3.02 5.98
CA ALA A 53 -15.46 -3.91 5.29
C ALA A 53 -15.13 -5.39 5.54
N ARG A 54 -13.85 -5.76 5.58
CA ARG A 54 -13.42 -7.13 5.93
C ARG A 54 -13.83 -7.48 7.35
N ARG A 55 -13.63 -6.57 8.30
CA ARG A 55 -14.04 -6.76 9.70
C ARG A 55 -15.55 -6.90 9.80
N GLU A 56 -16.32 -6.05 9.14
CA GLU A 56 -17.78 -6.12 9.13
C GLU A 56 -18.27 -7.45 8.54
N LYS A 57 -17.66 -7.95 7.45
CA LYS A 57 -17.97 -9.27 6.89
C LYS A 57 -17.70 -10.40 7.88
N LEU A 58 -16.55 -10.40 8.55
CA LEU A 58 -16.21 -11.41 9.55
C LEU A 58 -17.17 -11.36 10.75
N LEU A 59 -17.56 -10.15 11.18
CA LEU A 59 -18.53 -9.97 12.25
C LEU A 59 -19.92 -10.46 11.83
N ALA A 60 -20.34 -10.22 10.58
CA ALA A 60 -21.62 -10.71 10.06
C ALA A 60 -21.63 -12.24 9.98
N GLU A 61 -20.58 -12.86 9.42
CA GLU A 61 -20.47 -14.32 9.35
C GLU A 61 -20.45 -14.96 10.75
N ALA A 62 -19.76 -14.34 11.71
CA ALA A 62 -19.78 -14.80 13.09
C ALA A 62 -21.17 -14.68 13.73
N ARG A 63 -21.91 -13.59 13.46
CA ARG A 63 -23.29 -13.40 13.95
C ARG A 63 -24.26 -14.41 13.32
N GLU A 64 -24.08 -14.77 12.05
CA GLU A 64 -24.90 -15.79 11.39
C GLU A 64 -24.62 -17.19 11.93
N ARG A 65 -23.35 -17.53 12.18
CA ARG A 65 -22.99 -18.86 12.73
C ARG A 65 -23.33 -19.02 14.21
N PHE A 66 -23.13 -17.98 15.01
CA PHE A 66 -23.15 -18.09 16.49
C PHE A 66 -24.26 -17.26 17.15
N GLY A 67 -25.03 -16.50 16.38
CA GLY A 67 -26.14 -15.68 16.86
C GLY A 67 -25.71 -14.27 17.31
N SER A 68 -26.68 -13.35 17.34
CA SER A 68 -26.46 -11.93 17.68
C SER A 68 -26.27 -11.67 19.19
N SER A 69 -26.33 -12.69 20.05
CA SER A 69 -26.23 -12.55 21.50
C SER A 69 -24.80 -12.52 22.05
N VAL A 70 -23.80 -12.83 21.22
CA VAL A 70 -22.40 -12.91 21.65
C VAL A 70 -21.72 -11.54 21.52
N ASP A 71 -21.19 -11.04 22.64
CA ASP A 71 -20.43 -9.76 22.66
C ASP A 71 -19.16 -9.87 21.79
N PRO A 72 -18.97 -8.97 20.80
CA PRO A 72 -17.79 -8.91 19.96
C PRO A 72 -16.45 -8.72 20.70
N ARG A 73 -16.48 -8.24 21.95
CA ARG A 73 -15.28 -8.06 22.79
C ARG A 73 -14.96 -9.27 23.65
N SER A 74 -15.87 -10.24 23.73
CA SER A 74 -15.65 -11.44 24.53
C SER A 74 -14.51 -12.29 23.96
N PRO A 75 -13.71 -12.95 24.82
CA PRO A 75 -12.61 -13.81 24.37
C PRO A 75 -13.12 -14.98 23.51
N LYS A 76 -14.28 -15.56 23.85
CA LYS A 76 -14.94 -16.60 23.03
C LYS A 76 -15.22 -16.12 21.60
N PHE A 77 -15.69 -14.88 21.44
CA PHE A 77 -15.94 -14.33 20.12
C PHE A 77 -14.64 -14.13 19.32
N GLN A 78 -13.56 -13.71 19.97
CA GLN A 78 -12.26 -13.55 19.32
C GLN A 78 -11.69 -14.90 18.86
N GLU A 79 -11.83 -15.95 19.66
CA GLU A 79 -11.46 -17.32 19.28
C GLU A 79 -12.28 -17.81 18.08
N MET A 80 -13.60 -17.60 18.09
CA MET A 80 -14.51 -17.98 17.00
C MET A 80 -14.19 -17.24 15.69
N VAL A 81 -13.94 -15.93 15.73
CA VAL A 81 -13.53 -15.17 14.54
C VAL A 81 -12.17 -15.67 14.02
N ALA A 82 -11.23 -16.01 14.91
CA ALA A 82 -9.94 -16.57 14.52
C ALA A 82 -10.07 -17.95 13.84
N GLU A 83 -11.05 -18.76 14.23
CA GLU A 83 -11.37 -20.02 13.55
C GLU A 83 -11.91 -19.77 12.13
N ILE A 84 -12.86 -18.85 11.97
CA ILE A 84 -13.38 -18.45 10.66
C ILE A 84 -12.26 -17.94 9.74
N GLU A 85 -11.34 -17.11 10.26
CA GLU A 85 -10.19 -16.64 9.49
C GLU A 85 -9.25 -17.78 9.06
N LYS A 86 -9.05 -18.79 9.92
CA LYS A 86 -8.24 -19.97 9.58
C LYS A 86 -8.90 -20.80 8.47
N GLU A 87 -10.21 -21.00 8.53
CA GLU A 87 -10.97 -21.72 7.50
C GLU A 87 -10.92 -20.99 6.16
N GLU A 88 -11.18 -19.69 6.14
CA GLU A 88 -11.13 -18.85 4.94
C GLU A 88 -9.73 -18.82 4.32
N LYS A 89 -8.67 -18.76 5.15
CA LYS A 89 -7.29 -18.84 4.67
C LYS A 89 -6.98 -20.20 4.05
N LYS A 90 -7.48 -21.31 4.62
CA LYS A 90 -7.34 -22.65 4.04
C LYS A 90 -8.07 -22.74 2.69
N LYS A 91 -9.32 -22.27 2.59
CA LYS A 91 -10.08 -22.23 1.34
C LYS A 91 -9.37 -21.40 0.26
N LYS A 92 -8.90 -20.19 0.60
CA LYS A 92 -8.13 -19.34 -0.34
C LYS A 92 -6.85 -20.01 -0.82
N LYS A 93 -6.12 -20.71 0.06
CA LYS A 93 -4.92 -21.46 -0.32
C LYS A 93 -5.25 -22.60 -1.29
N LEU A 94 -6.33 -23.33 -1.04
CA LEU A 94 -6.79 -24.41 -1.91
C LEU A 94 -7.25 -23.87 -3.28
N LEU A 95 -8.03 -22.78 -3.31
CA LEU A 95 -8.44 -22.14 -4.56
C LEU A 95 -7.25 -21.62 -5.36
N LYS A 96 -6.27 -20.97 -4.71
CA LYS A 96 -5.04 -20.52 -5.36
C LYS A 96 -4.23 -21.69 -5.91
N ARG A 97 -4.17 -22.82 -5.18
CA ARG A 97 -3.52 -24.04 -5.63
C ARG A 97 -4.22 -24.62 -6.86
N ARG A 98 -5.55 -24.74 -6.83
CA ARG A 98 -6.36 -25.20 -7.96
C ARG A 98 -6.19 -24.31 -9.19
N LEU A 99 -6.24 -22.98 -9.02
CA LEU A 99 -6.00 -22.04 -10.11
C LEU A 99 -4.59 -22.16 -10.70
N ARG A 100 -3.58 -22.42 -9.86
CA ARG A 100 -2.20 -22.66 -10.32
C ARG A 100 -2.07 -24.00 -11.05
N GLU A 101 -2.74 -25.04 -10.57
CA GLU A 101 -2.80 -26.35 -11.23
C GLU A 101 -3.54 -26.26 -12.58
N GLU A 102 -4.62 -25.48 -12.65
CA GLU A 102 -5.37 -25.22 -13.89
C GLU A 102 -4.57 -24.39 -14.89
N GLN A 103 -3.84 -23.36 -14.44
CA GLN A 103 -2.90 -22.61 -15.30
C GLN A 103 -1.72 -23.46 -15.76
N ALA A 104 -1.21 -24.35 -14.92
CA ALA A 104 -0.13 -25.28 -15.29
C ALA A 104 -0.62 -26.39 -16.23
N ALA A 105 -1.88 -26.83 -16.10
CA ALA A 105 -2.50 -27.80 -17.02
C ALA A 105 -2.96 -27.15 -18.34
N GLY A 106 -3.33 -25.86 -18.32
CA GLY A 106 -3.63 -25.06 -19.51
C GLY A 106 -2.39 -24.62 -20.29
N ALA A 107 -1.23 -24.57 -19.63
CA ALA A 107 0.08 -24.51 -20.27
C ALA A 107 0.57 -25.93 -20.65
N GLY A 108 -0.21 -26.63 -21.48
CA GLY A 108 0.24 -27.86 -22.14
C GLY A 108 1.46 -27.58 -23.05
N PRO A 109 2.33 -28.59 -23.28
CA PRO A 109 3.60 -28.39 -23.96
C PRO A 109 3.36 -27.82 -25.36
N THR A 110 4.03 -26.70 -25.68
CA THR A 110 4.22 -26.29 -27.06
C THR A 110 4.76 -27.50 -27.82
N PRO A 111 4.07 -28.02 -28.85
CA PRO A 111 4.63 -29.08 -29.65
C PRO A 111 5.91 -28.50 -30.26
N ALA A 112 7.02 -29.21 -30.05
CA ALA A 112 8.23 -29.00 -30.80
C ALA A 112 7.87 -29.15 -32.28
N ALA A 113 7.67 -28.02 -32.96
CA ALA A 113 7.49 -27.96 -34.40
C ALA A 113 8.87 -27.74 -35.02
N SER A 114 9.33 -28.82 -35.64
CA SER A 114 10.38 -28.93 -36.64
C SER A 114 10.52 -27.69 -37.55
N SER A 115 11.76 -27.24 -37.74
CA SER A 115 12.38 -26.84 -39.03
C SER A 115 13.86 -26.51 -38.81
#